data_AF-A0A7V2RIZ3-F1
#
_entry.id   AF-A0A7V2RIZ3-F1
#
_cell.length_a   1.000
_cell.length_b   1.000
_cell.length_c   1.000
_cell.angle_alpha   90.00
_cell.angle_beta   90.00
_cell.angle_gamma   90.00
#
_symmetry.space_group_name_H-M   'P 1'
#
loop_
_entity.id
_entity.type
_entity.pdbx_description
1 polymer ?
#
loop_
_entity_poly.entity_id
_entity_poly.type
_entity_poly.pdbx_seq_one_letter_code
_entity_poly.pdbx_strand_id
1 'polypeptide(L)'
;MLWVCPFNLIFGEIIKHLAMLKEDVFTEDIPAVEEAAAPATLSDYETERNKPMPNRIHGAIQSQIGFLLKSVYGDKYQFISELALDTTPGSTPDICIFPKKKLDVKNTPAKETEAPLTTIEIISPSQTFNELMHKAWDLYFPMGVKSAWIVVPEVKAIHIIMPGGDNLYFASGKLKDPATGIEVPVERVFEDLL
;
A
#
# COMPACT_ATOMS: atom_id res chain seq x y z
N MET A 1 -35.02 34.83 -58.80
CA MET A 1 -35.81 33.64 -59.19
C MET A 1 -35.53 32.58 -58.13
N LEU A 2 -36.52 32.35 -57.26
CA LEU A 2 -36.48 31.40 -56.15
C LEU A 2 -36.41 29.97 -56.71
N TRP A 3 -35.52 29.13 -56.19
CA TRP A 3 -35.60 27.68 -56.41
C TRP A 3 -36.01 27.01 -55.10
N VAL A 4 -37.19 26.40 -55.16
CA VAL A 4 -37.87 25.70 -54.08
C VAL A 4 -37.44 24.24 -54.10
N CYS A 5 -37.17 23.68 -52.92
CA CYS A 5 -36.88 22.27 -52.67
C CYS A 5 -38.08 21.37 -53.01
N PRO A 6 -37.89 20.14 -53.53
CA PRO A 6 -38.83 19.05 -53.30
C PRO A 6 -38.32 18.20 -52.13
N PHE A 7 -38.64 18.66 -50.92
CA PHE A 7 -38.46 17.96 -49.66
C PHE A 7 -39.66 17.00 -49.47
N ASN A 8 -39.84 15.99 -50.34
CA ASN A 8 -41.07 15.17 -50.25
C ASN A 8 -41.00 13.74 -50.82
N LEU A 9 -39.89 13.03 -50.62
CA LEU A 9 -39.87 11.58 -50.89
C LEU A 9 -39.17 10.69 -49.84
N ILE A 10 -38.65 11.24 -48.74
CA ILE A 10 -37.88 10.44 -47.76
C ILE A 10 -38.61 10.28 -46.41
N PHE A 11 -39.64 11.08 -46.12
CA PHE A 11 -40.34 11.01 -44.82
C PHE A 11 -41.40 9.90 -44.71
N GLY A 12 -41.87 9.34 -45.82
CA GLY A 12 -42.93 8.32 -45.81
C GLY A 12 -42.45 6.91 -45.43
N GLU A 13 -41.23 6.53 -45.77
CA GLU A 13 -40.69 5.19 -45.44
C GLU A 13 -40.04 5.15 -44.05
N ILE A 14 -39.50 6.26 -43.56
CA ILE A 14 -38.86 6.29 -42.22
C ILE A 14 -39.90 6.11 -41.11
N ILE A 15 -41.12 6.65 -41.26
CA ILE A 15 -42.17 6.51 -40.24
C ILE A 15 -42.77 5.09 -40.18
N LYS A 16 -42.83 4.36 -41.31
CA LYS A 16 -43.23 2.95 -41.28
C LYS A 16 -42.20 2.06 -40.60
N HIS A 17 -40.91 2.38 -40.74
CA HIS A 17 -39.84 1.64 -40.08
C HIS A 17 -39.76 1.93 -38.57
N LEU A 18 -40.10 3.16 -38.14
CA LEU A 18 -40.12 3.53 -36.72
C LEU A 18 -41.33 2.96 -35.94
N ALA A 19 -42.42 2.59 -36.63
CA ALA A 19 -43.62 2.06 -35.99
C ALA A 19 -43.61 0.53 -35.77
N MET A 20 -42.65 -0.21 -36.35
CA MET A 20 -42.53 -1.66 -36.21
C MET A 20 -41.43 -2.14 -35.24
N LEU A 21 -40.69 -1.24 -34.60
CA LEU A 21 -39.59 -1.59 -33.69
C LEU A 21 -39.93 -1.38 -32.20
N LYS A 22 -41.21 -1.45 -31.83
CA LYS A 22 -41.65 -1.26 -30.44
C LYS A 22 -41.96 -2.54 -29.66
N GLU A 23 -41.78 -3.71 -30.24
CA GLU A 23 -42.00 -4.97 -29.54
C GLU A 23 -40.88 -5.93 -29.90
N ASP A 24 -39.73 -5.75 -29.24
CA ASP A 24 -38.78 -6.82 -28.91
C ASP A 24 -37.89 -6.26 -27.79
N VAL A 25 -38.54 -6.01 -26.66
CA VAL A 25 -37.86 -5.76 -25.39
C VAL A 25 -37.23 -7.08 -25.01
N PHE A 26 -35.90 -7.13 -25.08
CA PHE A 26 -35.05 -8.14 -24.47
C PHE A 26 -35.53 -8.41 -23.02
N THR A 27 -36.19 -9.54 -22.80
CA THR A 27 -36.25 -10.16 -21.46
C THR A 27 -35.03 -11.05 -21.32
N GLU A 28 -33.86 -10.42 -21.23
CA GLU A 28 -32.76 -11.06 -20.52
C GLU A 28 -33.04 -10.84 -19.04
N ASP A 29 -33.12 -11.95 -18.30
CA ASP A 29 -33.16 -11.93 -16.84
C ASP A 29 -31.96 -11.11 -16.35
N ILE A 30 -32.20 -9.86 -15.98
CA ILE A 30 -31.20 -9.03 -15.30
C ILE A 30 -30.93 -9.75 -13.99
N PRO A 31 -29.73 -10.34 -13.78
CA PRO A 31 -29.42 -10.93 -12.49
C PRO A 31 -29.59 -9.84 -11.45
N ALA A 32 -30.27 -10.18 -10.36
CA ALA A 32 -30.52 -9.29 -9.24
C ALA A 32 -29.24 -8.51 -8.96
N VAL A 33 -29.34 -7.18 -9.01
CA VAL A 33 -28.25 -6.27 -8.66
C VAL A 33 -27.79 -6.71 -7.28
N GLU A 34 -26.60 -7.31 -7.23
CA GLU A 34 -25.98 -7.78 -6.00
C GLU A 34 -25.99 -6.57 -5.07
N GLU A 35 -26.69 -6.72 -3.95
CA GLU A 35 -26.85 -5.68 -2.95
C GLU A 35 -25.47 -5.14 -2.64
N ALA A 36 -25.21 -3.88 -3.02
CA ALA A 36 -23.92 -3.24 -2.79
C ALA A 36 -23.62 -3.37 -1.29
N ALA A 37 -22.68 -4.25 -0.96
CA ALA A 37 -22.33 -4.55 0.41
C ALA A 37 -22.09 -3.22 1.13
N ALA A 38 -22.81 -3.00 2.24
CA ALA A 38 -22.60 -1.83 3.08
C ALA A 38 -21.09 -1.67 3.35
N PRO A 39 -20.53 -0.45 3.32
CA PRO A 39 -19.10 -0.25 3.53
C PRO A 39 -18.71 -0.92 4.84
N ALA A 40 -17.79 -1.89 4.75
CA ALA A 40 -17.32 -2.62 5.91
C ALA A 40 -16.77 -1.61 6.93
N THR A 41 -17.33 -1.62 8.14
CA THR A 41 -16.80 -0.81 9.24
C THR A 41 -15.38 -1.27 9.55
N LEU A 42 -14.41 -0.34 9.56
CA LEU A 42 -13.04 -0.66 9.95
C LEU A 42 -13.01 -1.29 11.35
N SER A 43 -12.14 -2.28 11.54
CA SER A 43 -11.93 -2.89 12.85
C SER A 43 -11.15 -1.97 13.80
N ASP A 44 -11.20 -2.27 15.10
CA ASP A 44 -10.40 -1.58 16.11
C ASP A 44 -8.90 -1.62 15.76
N TYR A 45 -8.42 -2.77 15.26
CA TYR A 45 -7.04 -2.92 14.79
C TYR A 45 -6.69 -1.87 13.73
N GLU A 46 -7.53 -1.74 12.71
CA GLU A 46 -7.27 -0.86 11.57
C GLU A 46 -7.32 0.61 11.98
N THR A 47 -8.24 0.93 12.89
CA THR A 47 -8.42 2.28 13.44
C THR A 47 -7.24 2.68 14.33
N GLU A 48 -6.79 1.80 15.23
CA GLU A 48 -5.70 2.08 16.15
C GLU A 48 -4.31 2.09 15.48
N ARG A 49 -4.10 1.19 14.51
CA ARG A 49 -2.79 1.00 13.86
C ARG A 49 -2.63 1.81 12.57
N ASN A 50 -3.73 2.34 12.03
CA ASN A 50 -3.78 3.05 10.76
C ASN A 50 -3.19 2.19 9.61
N LYS A 51 -3.58 0.91 9.57
CA LYS A 51 -3.21 -0.08 8.54
C LYS A 51 -4.16 -1.29 8.55
N PRO A 52 -4.38 -1.97 7.42
CA PRO A 52 -5.27 -3.14 7.32
C PRO A 52 -4.69 -4.38 8.01
N MET A 53 -5.55 -5.37 8.22
CA MET A 53 -5.15 -6.67 8.80
C MET A 53 -4.12 -7.39 7.91
N PRO A 54 -3.02 -7.91 8.49
CA PRO A 54 -2.02 -8.66 7.74
C PRO A 54 -2.52 -10.07 7.40
N ASN A 55 -2.07 -10.61 6.26
CA ASN A 55 -2.28 -12.00 5.87
C ASN A 55 -1.00 -12.84 6.09
N ARG A 56 -1.05 -14.14 5.74
CA ARG A 56 0.09 -15.04 5.91
C ARG A 56 1.32 -14.61 5.09
N ILE A 57 1.13 -14.05 3.90
CA ILE A 57 2.23 -13.56 3.04
C ILE A 57 2.95 -12.40 3.72
N HIS A 58 2.18 -11.44 4.24
CA HIS A 58 2.70 -10.29 4.99
C HIS A 58 3.52 -10.75 6.20
N GLY A 59 2.95 -11.60 7.06
CA GLY A 59 3.64 -12.10 8.24
C GLY A 59 4.91 -12.93 7.93
N ALA A 60 4.91 -13.69 6.83
CA ALA A 60 6.08 -14.44 6.38
C ALA A 60 7.22 -13.50 5.96
N ILE A 61 6.94 -12.49 5.12
CA ILE A 61 7.92 -11.49 4.71
C ILE A 61 8.44 -10.70 5.92
N GLN A 62 7.55 -10.24 6.81
CA GLN A 62 7.94 -9.48 8.00
C GLN A 62 8.91 -10.26 8.88
N SER A 63 8.59 -11.55 9.12
CA SER A 63 9.45 -12.46 9.88
C SER A 63 10.80 -12.68 9.19
N GLN A 64 10.80 -12.88 7.87
CA GLN A 64 12.01 -13.11 7.09
C GLN A 64 12.92 -11.89 7.08
N ILE A 65 12.38 -10.69 6.85
CA ILE A 65 13.13 -9.43 6.94
C ILE A 65 13.72 -9.28 8.34
N GLY A 66 12.91 -9.46 9.39
CA GLY A 66 13.38 -9.39 10.77
C GLY A 66 14.54 -10.34 11.05
N PHE A 67 14.45 -11.59 10.57
CA PHE A 67 15.51 -12.59 10.69
C PHE A 67 16.80 -12.19 9.96
N LEU A 68 16.70 -11.78 8.68
CA LEU A 68 17.86 -11.38 7.86
C LEU A 68 18.59 -10.20 8.50
N LEU A 69 17.83 -9.19 8.93
CA LEU A 69 18.37 -8.01 9.58
C LEU A 69 19.05 -8.35 10.92
N LYS A 70 18.37 -9.13 11.78
CA LYS A 70 18.89 -9.48 13.10
C LYS A 70 20.15 -10.32 13.03
N SER A 71 20.20 -11.28 12.11
CA SER A 71 21.32 -12.23 11.97
C SER A 71 22.64 -11.57 11.61
N VAL A 72 22.60 -10.45 10.87
CA VAL A 72 23.81 -9.76 10.39
C VAL A 72 24.10 -8.48 11.18
N TYR A 73 23.05 -7.75 11.55
CA TYR A 73 23.19 -6.38 12.06
C TYR A 73 22.71 -6.21 13.50
N GLY A 74 22.34 -7.30 14.17
CA GLY A 74 21.78 -7.31 15.53
C GLY A 74 22.70 -6.76 16.62
N ASP A 75 23.99 -6.56 16.35
CA ASP A 75 24.95 -5.91 17.24
C ASP A 75 25.00 -4.40 17.11
N LYS A 76 24.53 -3.85 15.99
CA LYS A 76 24.53 -2.40 15.73
C LYS A 76 23.15 -1.78 15.88
N TYR A 77 22.10 -2.55 15.59
CA TYR A 77 20.73 -2.05 15.54
C TYR A 77 19.74 -2.93 16.32
N GLN A 78 18.60 -2.33 16.62
CA GLN A 78 17.39 -3.00 17.07
C GLN A 78 16.35 -2.97 15.95
N PHE A 79 15.65 -4.09 15.76
CA PHE A 79 14.60 -4.26 14.78
C PHE A 79 13.32 -4.57 15.54
N ILE A 80 12.39 -3.62 15.58
CA ILE A 80 11.18 -3.71 16.40
C ILE A 80 9.98 -3.84 15.49
N SER A 81 9.23 -4.92 15.66
CA SER A 81 8.01 -5.20 14.90
C SER A 81 6.81 -4.51 15.54
N GLU A 82 5.88 -3.99 14.72
CA GLU A 82 4.57 -3.49 15.19
C GLU A 82 4.65 -2.40 16.29
N LEU A 83 5.67 -1.53 16.22
CA LEU A 83 5.88 -0.45 17.19
C LEU A 83 4.96 0.74 16.90
N ALA A 84 4.18 1.16 17.90
CA ALA A 84 3.39 2.38 17.80
C ALA A 84 4.30 3.61 17.92
N LEU A 85 4.34 4.43 16.88
CA LEU A 85 5.06 5.71 16.86
C LEU A 85 4.12 6.86 17.23
N ASP A 86 4.67 7.85 17.94
CA ASP A 86 3.96 9.08 18.31
C ASP A 86 3.93 10.10 17.16
N THR A 87 3.53 9.65 15.96
CA THR A 87 3.22 10.53 14.83
C THR A 87 1.82 11.14 15.00
N THR A 88 1.46 12.12 14.15
CA THR A 88 0.12 12.72 14.15
C THR A 88 -0.53 12.59 12.75
N PRO A 89 -1.54 11.72 12.56
CA PRO A 89 -2.05 10.73 13.52
C PRO A 89 -1.00 9.66 13.88
N GLY A 90 -1.24 8.92 14.96
CA GLY A 90 -0.38 7.82 15.37
C GLY A 90 -0.25 6.77 14.26
N SER A 91 0.89 6.08 14.22
CA SER A 91 1.17 5.10 13.18
C SER A 91 1.89 3.88 13.74
N THR A 92 1.77 2.75 13.05
CA THR A 92 2.51 1.52 13.37
C THR A 92 3.13 0.96 12.09
N PRO A 93 4.41 1.22 11.81
CA PRO A 93 5.13 0.52 10.74
C PRO A 93 5.28 -0.97 11.05
N ASP A 94 5.38 -1.81 10.02
CA ASP A 94 5.64 -3.24 10.20
C ASP A 94 6.96 -3.50 10.94
N ILE A 95 8.04 -2.81 10.56
CA ILE A 95 9.35 -2.92 11.22
C ILE A 95 9.98 -1.53 11.35
N CYS A 96 10.50 -1.23 12.53
CA CYS A 96 11.31 -0.05 12.81
C CYS A 96 12.77 -0.44 13.09
N ILE A 97 13.71 0.32 12.53
CA ILE A 97 15.15 0.15 12.76
C ILE A 97 15.68 1.28 13.65
N PHE A 98 16.24 0.93 14.80
CA PHE A 98 16.85 1.87 15.74
C PHE A 98 18.34 1.57 15.96
N PRO A 99 19.16 2.56 16.34
CA PRO A 99 20.47 2.28 16.93
C PRO A 99 20.31 1.35 18.14
N LYS A 100 21.25 0.43 18.36
CA LYS A 100 21.15 -0.49 19.50
C LYS A 100 21.30 0.28 20.82
N LYS A 101 20.24 0.28 21.64
CA LYS A 101 20.21 0.81 23.00
C LYS A 101 19.68 -0.23 23.99
N LYS A 102 20.00 -0.05 25.28
CA LYS A 102 19.33 -0.79 26.36
C LYS A 102 17.98 -0.13 26.62
N LEU A 103 16.94 -0.93 26.82
CA LEU A 103 15.58 -0.43 27.07
C LEU A 103 15.30 -0.40 28.58
N ASP A 104 14.61 0.65 29.04
CA ASP A 104 14.16 0.80 30.43
C ASP A 104 12.70 0.36 30.57
N VAL A 105 12.49 -0.86 31.04
CA VAL A 105 11.17 -1.48 31.20
C VAL A 105 10.22 -0.64 32.07
N LYS A 106 10.73 0.15 33.02
CA LYS A 106 9.88 0.88 33.98
C LYS A 106 9.31 2.18 33.41
N ASN A 107 10.07 2.83 32.52
CA ASN A 107 9.76 4.17 32.02
C ASN A 107 9.49 4.19 30.51
N THR A 108 9.26 3.03 29.88
CA THR A 108 8.96 2.95 28.44
C THR A 108 7.54 3.46 28.18
N PRO A 109 7.35 4.50 27.35
CA PRO A 109 6.03 5.02 27.00
C PRO A 109 5.25 4.05 26.11
N ALA A 110 3.92 4.23 26.03
CA ALA A 110 3.06 3.40 25.19
C ALA A 110 3.27 3.63 23.68
N LYS A 111 3.66 4.85 23.29
CA LYS A 111 4.09 5.22 21.93
C LYS A 111 5.54 5.68 21.96
N GLU A 112 6.31 5.25 20.98
CA GLU A 112 7.71 5.65 20.84
C GLU A 112 7.79 7.07 20.26
N THR A 113 8.52 7.92 20.96
CA THR A 113 8.74 9.33 20.57
C THR A 113 10.08 9.52 19.86
N GLU A 114 11.02 8.59 20.03
CA GLU A 114 12.25 8.56 19.26
C GLU A 114 11.98 8.11 17.82
N ALA A 115 12.46 8.87 16.85
CA ALA A 115 12.36 8.49 15.45
C ALA A 115 13.24 7.27 15.16
N PRO A 116 12.72 6.20 14.53
CA PRO A 116 13.58 5.17 13.97
C PRO A 116 14.47 5.76 12.87
N LEU A 117 15.64 5.15 12.64
CA LEU A 117 16.46 5.49 11.47
C LEU A 117 15.71 5.16 10.18
N THR A 118 15.03 4.01 10.19
CA THR A 118 14.34 3.47 9.01
C THR A 118 13.03 2.81 9.42
N THR A 119 11.97 3.04 8.65
CA THR A 119 10.73 2.26 8.73
C THR A 119 10.63 1.31 7.54
N ILE A 120 9.98 0.16 7.73
CA ILE A 120 9.67 -0.81 6.68
C ILE A 120 8.17 -1.07 6.75
N GLU A 121 7.50 -0.92 5.61
CA GLU A 121 6.10 -1.28 5.39
C GLU A 121 6.03 -2.34 4.28
N ILE A 122 5.21 -3.35 4.48
CA ILE A 122 4.92 -4.41 3.52
C ILE A 122 3.50 -4.17 3.04
N ILE A 123 3.36 -3.88 1.75
CA ILE A 123 2.05 -3.63 1.17
C ILE A 123 1.17 -4.87 1.32
N SER A 124 -0.02 -4.66 1.88
CA SER A 124 -1.08 -5.64 1.96
C SER A 124 -2.01 -5.52 0.74
N PRO A 125 -2.84 -6.53 0.43
CA PRO A 125 -3.68 -6.52 -0.77
C PRO A 125 -4.69 -5.35 -0.84
N SER A 126 -5.12 -4.81 0.30
CA SER A 126 -6.08 -3.70 0.37
C SER A 126 -5.43 -2.32 0.43
N GLN A 127 -4.12 -2.25 0.56
CA GLN A 127 -3.38 -0.99 0.58
C GLN A 127 -2.81 -0.64 -0.77
N THR A 128 -2.74 0.66 -1.05
CA THR A 128 -2.07 1.15 -2.25
C THR A 128 -0.62 1.55 -1.95
N PHE A 129 0.22 1.48 -2.98
CA PHE A 129 1.60 1.96 -2.90
C PHE A 129 1.65 3.44 -2.51
N ASN A 130 0.73 4.25 -3.05
CA ASN A 130 0.64 5.68 -2.76
C ASN A 130 0.27 5.97 -1.30
N GLU A 131 -0.61 5.18 -0.67
CA GLU A 131 -0.93 5.33 0.75
C GLU A 131 0.33 5.17 1.63
N LEU A 132 1.16 4.17 1.34
CA LEU A 132 2.40 3.93 2.08
C LEU A 132 3.44 5.02 1.82
N MET A 133 3.51 5.54 0.59
CA MET A 133 4.31 6.73 0.27
C MET A 133 3.87 7.93 1.12
N HIS A 134 2.56 8.20 1.18
CA HIS A 134 2.01 9.29 1.99
C HIS A 134 2.32 9.11 3.48
N LYS A 135 2.22 7.89 4.03
CA LYS A 135 2.67 7.64 5.42
C LYS A 135 4.15 8.00 5.62
N ALA A 136 5.02 7.68 4.65
CA ALA A 136 6.42 8.06 4.72
C ALA A 136 6.62 9.58 4.73
N TRP A 137 6.01 10.28 3.77
CA TRP A 137 6.15 11.73 3.60
C TRP A 137 5.50 12.55 4.72
N ASP A 138 4.31 12.14 5.15
CA ASP A 138 3.45 12.95 6.00
C ASP A 138 3.60 12.58 7.48
N LEU A 139 4.07 11.36 7.81
CA LEU A 139 4.18 10.88 9.20
C LEU A 139 5.62 10.55 9.60
N TYR A 140 6.35 9.75 8.80
CA TYR A 140 7.66 9.24 9.22
C TYR A 140 8.77 10.28 9.08
N PHE A 141 8.91 10.91 7.92
CA PHE A 141 9.98 11.89 7.70
C PHE A 141 9.83 13.14 8.57
N PRO A 142 8.63 13.69 8.84
CA PRO A 142 8.45 14.81 9.76
C PRO A 142 8.85 14.47 11.21
N MET A 143 8.71 13.21 11.63
CA MET A 143 9.21 12.72 12.92
C MET A 143 10.74 12.60 12.96
N GLY A 144 11.42 12.52 11.81
CA GLY A 144 12.88 12.43 11.71
C GLY A 144 13.41 11.09 11.19
N VAL A 145 12.54 10.23 10.64
CA VAL A 145 12.96 8.99 9.96
C VAL A 145 13.81 9.34 8.74
N LYS A 146 14.87 8.56 8.50
CA LYS A 146 15.89 8.86 7.47
C LYS A 146 15.73 8.05 6.18
N SER A 147 15.06 6.90 6.24
CA SER A 147 14.60 6.17 5.05
C SER A 147 13.33 5.36 5.35
N ALA A 148 12.51 5.12 4.34
CA ALA A 148 11.33 4.26 4.44
C ALA A 148 11.39 3.21 3.34
N TRP A 149 11.24 1.94 3.69
CA TRP A 149 11.16 0.83 2.73
C TRP A 149 9.70 0.48 2.51
N ILE A 150 9.27 0.39 1.26
CA ILE A 150 7.99 -0.17 0.86
C ILE A 150 8.26 -1.48 0.12
N VAL A 151 7.88 -2.58 0.75
CA VAL A 151 8.02 -3.94 0.22
C VAL A 151 6.75 -4.28 -0.54
N VAL A 152 6.89 -4.70 -1.80
CA VAL A 152 5.79 -5.02 -2.71
C VAL A 152 5.84 -6.51 -3.07
N PRO A 153 5.09 -7.39 -2.36
CA PRO A 153 5.14 -8.83 -2.55
C PRO A 153 4.81 -9.27 -3.97
N GLU A 154 3.82 -8.64 -4.60
CA GLU A 154 3.29 -9.04 -5.92
C GLU A 154 4.34 -9.02 -7.03
N VAL A 155 5.29 -8.07 -6.95
CA VAL A 155 6.37 -7.93 -7.93
C VAL A 155 7.74 -8.25 -7.33
N LYS A 156 7.78 -8.83 -6.11
CA LYS A 156 9.00 -9.17 -5.36
C LYS A 156 10.03 -8.05 -5.36
N ALA A 157 9.59 -6.83 -5.06
CA ALA A 157 10.43 -5.64 -5.11
C ALA A 157 10.36 -4.81 -3.82
N ILE A 158 11.40 -4.01 -3.60
CA ILE A 158 11.54 -3.13 -2.44
C ILE A 158 11.89 -1.74 -2.96
N HIS A 159 11.11 -0.75 -2.54
CA HIS A 159 11.32 0.66 -2.84
C HIS A 159 11.80 1.37 -1.58
N ILE A 160 12.99 1.97 -1.61
CA ILE A 160 13.52 2.79 -0.52
C ILE A 160 13.31 4.25 -0.88
N ILE A 161 12.73 5.01 0.03
CA ILE A 161 12.44 6.43 -0.12
C ILE A 161 13.23 7.20 0.94
N MET A 162 13.76 8.36 0.57
CA MET A 162 14.48 9.26 1.47
C MET A 162 13.73 10.60 1.62
N PRO A 163 13.86 11.32 2.75
CA PRO A 163 13.17 12.60 2.98
C PRO A 163 13.39 13.70 1.92
N GLY A 164 14.44 13.60 1.10
CA GLY A 164 14.76 14.57 0.06
C GLY A 164 14.03 14.37 -1.28
N GLY A 165 13.22 13.32 -1.42
CA GLY A 165 12.58 12.96 -2.70
C GLY A 165 13.32 11.85 -3.46
N ASP A 166 14.61 11.66 -3.16
CA ASP A 166 15.40 10.59 -3.74
C ASP A 166 14.83 9.22 -3.38
N ASN A 167 14.91 8.28 -4.33
CA ASN A 167 14.39 6.95 -4.14
C ASN A 167 15.25 5.89 -4.87
N LEU A 168 15.16 4.65 -4.39
CA LEU A 168 15.88 3.50 -4.92
C LEU A 168 14.91 2.33 -5.07
N TYR A 169 14.97 1.65 -6.21
CA TYR A 169 14.11 0.50 -6.49
C TYR A 169 14.96 -0.76 -6.68
N PHE A 170 14.59 -1.83 -5.98
CA PHE A 170 15.29 -3.11 -6.01
C PHE A 170 14.30 -4.25 -6.29
N ALA A 171 14.37 -4.84 -7.48
CA ALA A 171 13.66 -6.08 -7.84
C ALA A 171 14.56 -7.32 -7.80
N SER A 172 15.87 -7.13 -7.65
CA SER A 172 16.86 -8.21 -7.59
C SER A 172 18.18 -7.71 -7.00
N GLY A 173 19.08 -8.64 -6.68
CA GLY A 173 20.41 -8.37 -6.21
C GLY A 173 20.43 -7.93 -4.76
N LYS A 174 21.30 -6.98 -4.44
CA LYS A 174 21.53 -6.56 -3.06
C LYS A 174 20.98 -5.15 -2.85
N LEU A 175 19.90 -5.05 -2.08
CA LEU A 175 19.44 -3.74 -1.63
C LEU A 175 20.47 -3.15 -0.68
N LYS A 176 20.62 -1.83 -0.72
CA LYS A 176 21.45 -1.08 0.22
C LYS A 176 20.70 0.16 0.69
N ASP A 177 20.46 0.25 1.98
CA ASP A 177 19.82 1.42 2.58
C ASP A 177 20.85 2.52 2.86
N PRO A 178 20.73 3.71 2.24
CA PRO A 178 21.68 4.81 2.46
C PRO A 178 21.69 5.34 3.90
N ALA A 179 20.57 5.22 4.64
CA ALA A 179 20.46 5.77 5.99
C ALA A 179 21.26 4.95 7.04
N THR A 180 21.29 3.64 6.88
CA THR A 180 21.89 2.70 7.85
C THR A 180 23.13 1.99 7.30
N GLY A 181 23.30 1.94 5.98
CA GLY A 181 24.30 1.11 5.31
C GLY A 181 23.97 -0.39 5.35
N ILE A 182 22.76 -0.77 5.77
CA ILE A 182 22.29 -2.16 5.76
C ILE A 182 22.17 -2.66 4.32
N GLU A 183 22.66 -3.88 4.09
CA GLU A 183 22.56 -4.57 2.82
C GLU A 183 21.82 -5.90 2.98
N VAL A 184 20.83 -6.16 2.12
CA VAL A 184 20.03 -7.40 2.15
C VAL A 184 19.85 -7.94 0.73
N PRO A 185 20.08 -9.23 0.47
CA PRO A 185 19.73 -9.83 -0.81
C PRO A 185 18.20 -9.85 -1.00
N VAL A 186 17.70 -9.25 -2.08
CA VAL A 186 16.26 -9.10 -2.35
C VAL A 186 15.59 -10.46 -2.48
N GLU A 187 16.26 -11.42 -3.12
CA GLU A 187 15.75 -12.78 -3.33
C GLU A 187 15.50 -13.51 -2.00
N ARG A 188 16.33 -13.23 -0.99
CA ARG A 188 16.17 -13.83 0.35
C ARG A 188 14.96 -13.29 1.10
N VAL A 189 14.50 -12.07 0.78
CA VAL A 189 13.29 -11.49 1.39
C VAL A 189 12.03 -12.22 0.92
N PHE A 190 12.01 -12.65 -0.34
CA PHE A 190 10.84 -13.26 -0.98
C PHE A 190 10.98 -14.77 -1.19
N GLU A 191 11.92 -15.43 -0.49
CA GLU A 191 12.26 -16.84 -0.76
C GLU A 191 11.14 -17.83 -0.48
N ASP A 192 10.20 -17.46 0.40
CA ASP A 192 9.02 -18.26 0.74
C ASP A 192 7.84 -18.02 -0.23
N LEU A 193 8.00 -17.13 -1.22
CA LEU A 193 6.96 -16.82 -2.20
C LEU A 193 7.22 -17.53 -3.53
N LEU A 194 6.16 -18.16 -4.05
CA LEU A 194 6.12 -18.77 -5.39
C LEU A 194 6.38 -17.74 -6.49
#